data_AF-A0A392QPF9-F1
#
_entry.id   AF-A0A392QPF9-F1
#
_cell.length_a   1.000
_cell.length_b   1.000
_cell.length_c   1.000
_cell.angle_alpha   90.00
_cell.angle_beta   90.00
_cell.angle_gamma   90.00
#
_symmetry.space_group_name_H-M   'P 1'
#
loop_
_entity.id
_entity.type
_entity.pdbx_description
1 polymer ?
#
loop_
_entity_poly.entity_id
_entity_poly.type
_entity_poly.pdbx_seq_one_letter_code
_entity_poly.pdbx_strand_id
1 'polypeptide(L)'
;MAWQGAGLEDVVTSRVHRYNTVKEVIMNICRFENERVAGQVAMMMWVLWNNRNNCVWNGKKEPGRDLGVKASVMWHEWHELQNFRHTNSPPQQEQQRNSGSLVQEQQRVITQQWQKPPVGWYKCNVDAGFHNTLGRTSAGWCVRDHMGHLVMAGTSWMQ
;
A
#
# COMPACT_ATOMS: atom_id res chain seq x y z
N MET A 1 -3.36 -15.43 16.07
CA MET A 1 -3.58 -15.41 14.59
C MET A 1 -3.02 -14.12 13.98
N ALA A 2 -2.99 -13.95 12.65
CA ALA A 2 -2.40 -12.75 12.03
C ALA A 2 -3.11 -11.44 12.41
N TRP A 3 -4.44 -11.41 12.42
CA TRP A 3 -5.20 -10.23 12.87
C TRP A 3 -4.98 -9.91 14.34
N GLN A 4 -4.73 -10.90 15.19
CA GLN A 4 -4.38 -10.68 16.59
C GLN A 4 -2.99 -10.03 16.73
N GLY A 5 -2.01 -10.47 15.94
CA GLY A 5 -0.69 -9.83 15.88
C GLY A 5 -0.74 -8.39 15.34
N ALA A 6 -1.76 -8.08 14.53
CA ALA A 6 -2.02 -6.73 14.04
C ALA A 6 -2.90 -5.89 14.98
N GLY A 7 -3.43 -6.42 16.09
CA GLY A 7 -4.38 -5.69 16.94
C GLY A 7 -5.74 -5.42 16.28
N LEU A 8 -6.14 -6.24 15.30
CA LEU A 8 -7.39 -6.12 14.53
C LEU A 8 -8.44 -7.18 14.94
N GLU A 9 -8.25 -7.82 16.09
CA GLU A 9 -9.07 -8.96 16.51
C GLU A 9 -10.55 -8.60 16.64
N ASP A 10 -10.90 -7.52 17.33
CA ASP A 10 -12.29 -7.09 17.52
C ASP A 10 -12.93 -6.66 16.19
N VAL A 11 -12.17 -5.96 15.34
CA VAL A 11 -12.63 -5.43 14.05
C VAL A 11 -12.98 -6.57 13.09
N VAL A 12 -12.13 -7.60 13.00
CA VAL A 12 -12.30 -8.71 12.07
C VAL A 12 -13.30 -9.74 12.62
N THR A 13 -13.18 -10.10 13.90
CA THR A 13 -13.99 -11.16 14.50
C THR A 13 -15.47 -10.79 14.52
N SER A 14 -15.82 -9.55 14.89
CA SER A 14 -17.21 -9.08 14.89
C SER A 14 -17.89 -9.19 13.52
N ARG A 15 -17.13 -9.00 12.44
CA ARG A 15 -17.65 -9.02 11.06
C ARG A 15 -17.68 -10.41 10.46
N VAL A 16 -16.70 -11.25 10.76
CA VAL A 16 -16.69 -12.65 10.31
C VAL A 16 -17.88 -13.43 10.86
N HIS A 17 -18.37 -13.10 12.05
CA HIS A 17 -19.59 -13.69 12.61
C HIS A 17 -20.88 -13.15 11.98
N ARG A 18 -20.83 -11.94 11.40
CA ARG A 18 -22.00 -11.22 10.88
C ARG A 18 -22.23 -11.41 9.39
N TYR A 19 -21.16 -11.67 8.63
CA TYR A 19 -21.18 -11.76 7.17
C TYR A 19 -20.71 -13.13 6.69
N ASN A 20 -21.34 -13.62 5.64
CA ASN A 20 -21.08 -14.97 5.11
C ASN A 20 -19.95 -15.00 4.08
N THR A 21 -19.52 -13.82 3.60
CA THR A 21 -18.48 -13.73 2.57
C THR A 21 -17.36 -12.77 2.96
N VAL A 22 -16.13 -13.11 2.56
CA VAL A 22 -14.95 -12.24 2.72
C VAL A 22 -15.17 -10.89 2.04
N LYS A 23 -15.85 -10.87 0.88
CA LYS A 23 -16.20 -9.64 0.15
C LYS A 23 -17.02 -8.68 1.02
N GLU A 24 -18.04 -9.18 1.71
CA GLU A 24 -18.89 -8.35 2.58
C GLU A 24 -18.13 -7.83 3.80
N VAL A 25 -17.27 -8.66 4.40
CA VAL A 25 -16.39 -8.24 5.50
C VAL A 25 -15.48 -7.09 5.05
N ILE A 26 -14.79 -7.25 3.92
CA ILE A 26 -13.89 -6.22 3.37
C ILE A 26 -14.66 -4.94 3.07
N MET A 27 -15.78 -5.04 2.34
CA MET A 27 -16.58 -3.88 1.95
C MET A 27 -17.15 -3.16 3.16
N ASN A 28 -17.53 -3.89 4.21
CA ASN A 28 -18.00 -3.27 5.45
C ASN A 28 -16.88 -2.50 6.15
N ILE A 29 -15.69 -3.09 6.28
CA ILE A 29 -14.51 -2.41 6.84
C ILE A 29 -14.21 -1.13 6.06
N CYS A 30 -14.11 -1.21 4.74
CA CYS A 30 -13.81 -0.05 3.90
C CYS A 30 -14.87 1.06 3.96
N ARG A 31 -16.13 0.73 4.31
CA ARG A 31 -17.23 1.70 4.37
C ARG A 31 -17.37 2.37 5.74
N PHE A 32 -17.10 1.63 6.82
CA PHE A 32 -17.48 2.06 8.17
C PHE A 32 -16.31 2.25 9.13
N GLU A 33 -15.12 1.72 8.80
CA GLU A 33 -13.91 1.99 9.57
C GLU A 33 -13.19 3.23 9.03
N ASN A 34 -12.41 3.88 9.88
CA ASN A 34 -11.55 4.99 9.46
C ASN A 34 -10.39 4.51 8.58
N GLU A 35 -9.72 5.46 7.91
CA GLU A 35 -8.59 5.20 7.01
C GLU A 35 -7.49 4.36 7.69
N ARG A 36 -7.17 4.68 8.95
CA ARG A 36 -6.13 3.98 9.70
C ARG A 36 -6.45 2.50 9.85
N VAL A 37 -7.66 2.14 10.28
CA VAL A 37 -8.08 0.75 10.49
C VAL A 37 -8.25 0.03 9.15
N ALA A 38 -8.91 0.66 8.17
CA ALA A 38 -9.12 0.09 6.85
C ALA A 38 -7.79 -0.19 6.13
N GLY A 39 -6.85 0.75 6.20
CA GLY A 39 -5.52 0.60 5.62
C GLY A 39 -4.68 -0.46 6.33
N GLN A 40 -4.80 -0.60 7.65
CA GLN A 40 -4.12 -1.66 8.39
C GLN A 40 -4.65 -3.05 7.99
N VAL A 41 -5.97 -3.19 7.80
CA VAL A 41 -6.60 -4.42 7.29
C VAL A 41 -6.12 -4.72 5.87
N ALA A 42 -6.05 -3.71 4.99
CA ALA A 42 -5.55 -3.86 3.63
C ALA A 42 -4.07 -4.30 3.61
N MET A 43 -3.23 -3.70 4.44
CA MET A 43 -1.82 -4.09 4.59
C MET A 43 -1.69 -5.53 5.10
N MET A 44 -2.53 -5.94 6.04
CA MET A 44 -2.57 -7.32 6.51
C MET A 44 -2.91 -8.31 5.37
N MET A 45 -3.90 -8.00 4.54
CA MET A 45 -4.25 -8.84 3.37
C MET A 45 -3.08 -8.94 2.39
N TRP A 46 -2.40 -7.83 2.15
CA TRP A 46 -1.21 -7.80 1.29
C TRP A 46 -0.07 -8.65 1.88
N VAL A 47 0.22 -8.54 3.18
CA VAL A 47 1.27 -9.34 3.85
C VAL A 47 0.94 -10.83 3.81
N LEU A 48 -0.33 -11.20 4.01
CA LEU A 48 -0.78 -12.61 3.90
C LEU A 48 -0.61 -13.13 2.47
N TRP A 49 -0.97 -12.33 1.47
CA TRP A 49 -0.75 -12.66 0.06
C TRP A 49 0.75 -12.81 -0.26
N ASN A 50 1.59 -11.90 0.24
CA ASN A 50 3.03 -11.95 0.07
C ASN A 50 3.64 -13.21 0.72
N ASN A 51 3.21 -13.57 1.93
CA ASN A 51 3.66 -14.80 2.60
C ASN A 51 3.22 -16.06 1.85
N ARG A 52 2.00 -16.07 1.29
CA ARG A 52 1.54 -17.17 0.42
C ARG A 52 2.45 -17.32 -0.80
N ASN A 53 2.79 -16.22 -1.46
CA ASN A 53 3.69 -16.24 -2.61
C ASN A 53 5.09 -16.73 -2.22
N ASN A 54 5.65 -16.24 -1.11
CA ASN A 54 6.94 -16.73 -0.62
C ASN A 54 6.93 -18.23 -0.31
N CYS A 55 5.82 -18.77 0.18
CA CYS A 55 5.69 -20.20 0.42
C CYS A 55 5.67 -20.99 -0.90
N VAL A 56 4.97 -20.47 -1.92
CA VAL A 56 4.85 -21.14 -3.24
C VAL A 56 6.16 -21.09 -4.01
N TRP A 57 6.83 -19.94 -4.02
CA TRP A 57 7.97 -19.70 -4.91
C TRP A 57 9.33 -19.94 -4.23
N ASN A 58 9.44 -19.71 -2.92
CA ASN A 58 10.71 -19.76 -2.20
C ASN A 58 10.74 -20.84 -1.10
N GLY A 59 9.66 -21.59 -0.91
CA GLY A 59 9.52 -22.56 0.19
C GLY A 59 9.56 -21.92 1.59
N LYS A 60 9.46 -20.59 1.70
CA LYS A 60 9.57 -19.84 2.95
C LYS A 60 8.19 -19.45 3.46
N LYS A 61 7.91 -19.73 4.73
CA LYS A 61 6.63 -19.40 5.36
C LYS A 61 6.86 -18.81 6.75
N GLU A 62 6.48 -17.56 6.92
CA GLU A 62 6.52 -16.87 8.21
C GLU A 62 5.28 -17.24 9.06
N PRO A 63 5.41 -17.32 10.40
CA PRO A 63 4.29 -17.58 11.31
C PRO A 63 3.23 -16.46 11.28
N GLY A 64 1.96 -16.83 11.44
CA GLY A 64 0.85 -15.88 11.33
C GLY A 64 0.92 -14.68 12.28
N ARG A 65 1.35 -14.86 13.53
CA ARG A 65 1.49 -13.75 14.49
C ARG A 65 2.50 -12.70 14.01
N ASP A 66 3.63 -13.17 13.47
CA ASP A 66 4.71 -12.31 12.99
C ASP A 66 4.28 -11.51 11.75
N LEU A 67 3.48 -12.13 10.87
CA LEU A 67 2.84 -11.43 9.76
C LEU A 67 1.93 -10.29 10.23
N GLY A 68 1.20 -10.49 11.33
CA GLY A 68 0.35 -9.46 11.92
C GLY A 68 1.15 -8.26 12.41
N VAL A 69 2.22 -8.53 13.16
CA VAL A 69 3.13 -7.48 13.66
C VAL A 69 3.77 -6.74 12.48
N LYS A 70 4.26 -7.47 11.48
CA LYS A 70 4.85 -6.92 10.25
C LYS A 70 3.88 -6.00 9.51
N ALA A 71 2.64 -6.43 9.33
CA ALA A 71 1.60 -5.61 8.68
C ALA A 71 1.31 -4.33 9.47
N SER A 72 1.26 -4.41 10.80
CA SER A 72 1.05 -3.25 11.67
C SER A 72 2.18 -2.23 11.54
N VAL A 73 3.43 -2.69 11.62
CA VAL A 73 4.62 -1.84 11.47
C VAL A 73 4.67 -1.18 10.10
N MET A 74 4.52 -1.96 9.02
CA MET A 74 4.54 -1.45 7.64
C MET A 74 3.46 -0.39 7.40
N TRP A 75 2.25 -0.63 7.90
CA TRP A 75 1.17 0.35 7.77
C TRP A 75 1.43 1.60 8.59
N HIS A 76 1.91 1.46 9.82
CA HIS A 76 2.22 2.58 10.69
C HIS A 76 3.29 3.48 10.07
N GLU A 77 4.41 2.90 9.62
CA GLU A 77 5.49 3.66 8.95
C GLU A 77 4.98 4.40 7.71
N TRP A 78 4.16 3.75 6.88
CA TRP A 78 3.59 4.38 5.69
C TRP A 78 2.64 5.54 6.06
N HIS A 79 1.75 5.31 7.03
CA HIS A 79 0.75 6.29 7.45
C HIS A 79 1.39 7.54 8.05
N GLU A 80 2.42 7.39 8.89
CA GLU A 80 3.17 8.53 9.43
C GLU A 80 3.83 9.36 8.31
N LEU A 81 4.46 8.71 7.33
CA LEU A 81 5.08 9.40 6.18
C LEU A 81 4.07 10.19 5.34
N GLN A 82 2.83 9.70 5.18
CA GLN A 82 1.79 10.44 4.46
C GLN A 82 1.35 11.67 5.25
N ASN A 83 1.17 11.56 6.57
CA ASN A 83 0.80 12.70 7.42
C ASN A 83 1.86 13.81 7.35
N PHE A 84 3.15 13.45 7.30
CA PHE A 84 4.23 14.42 7.09
C PHE A 84 4.16 15.13 5.74
N ARG A 85 3.74 14.43 4.67
CA ARG A 85 3.58 15.05 3.34
C ARG A 85 2.38 15.99 3.29
N HIS A 86 1.28 15.62 3.92
CA HIS A 86 0.09 16.46 3.99
C HIS A 86 0.31 17.74 4.80
N THR A 87 1.08 17.67 5.88
CA THR A 87 1.37 18.85 6.73
C THR A 87 2.43 19.79 6.15
N ASN A 88 3.37 19.28 5.34
CA ASN A 88 4.45 20.08 4.74
C ASN A 88 4.21 20.45 3.26
N SER A 89 2.98 20.32 2.76
CA SER A 89 2.63 20.82 1.44
C SER A 89 2.64 22.37 1.46
N PRO A 90 3.40 23.05 0.58
CA PRO A 90 3.42 24.52 0.57
C PRO A 90 2.01 25.06 0.30
N PRO A 91 1.62 26.21 0.89
CA PRO A 91 0.29 26.78 0.68
C PRO A 91 0.10 27.04 -0.82
N GLN A 92 -0.82 26.32 -1.44
CA GLN A 92 -1.32 26.70 -2.74
C GLN A 92 -2.06 28.04 -2.55
N GLN A 93 -1.52 29.10 -3.13
CA GLN A 93 -2.19 30.40 -3.17
C GLN A 93 -3.56 30.22 -3.85
N GLU A 94 -4.62 30.36 -3.06
CA GLU A 94 -5.99 30.45 -3.52
C GLU A 94 -6.13 31.69 -4.40
N GLN A 95 -6.16 31.50 -5.71
CA GLN A 95 -6.61 32.53 -6.64
C GLN A 95 -8.11 32.32 -6.89
N GLN A 96 -8.88 33.25 -6.32
CA GLN A 96 -10.34 33.37 -6.39
C GLN A 96 -10.92 33.02 -7.77
N ARG A 97 -11.89 32.10 -7.78
CA ARG A 97 -12.97 32.11 -8.79
C ARG A 97 -14.32 32.09 -8.11
N ASN A 98 -15.01 33.22 -8.27
CA ASN A 98 -16.39 33.46 -7.90
C ASN A 98 -17.36 32.42 -8.47
N SER A 99 -18.34 32.11 -7.62
CA SER A 99 -19.75 31.87 -7.94
C SER A 99 -20.16 30.70 -8.85
N GLY A 100 -20.80 29.71 -8.23
CA GLY A 100 -21.86 28.92 -8.86
C GLY A 100 -21.70 27.41 -8.67
N SER A 101 -22.78 26.76 -8.21
CA SER A 101 -23.02 25.31 -8.19
C SER A 101 -22.63 24.56 -6.92
N LEU A 102 -23.60 24.50 -5.99
CA LEU A 102 -23.86 23.30 -5.20
C LEU A 102 -23.96 22.10 -6.17
N VAL A 103 -23.49 20.92 -5.76
CA VAL A 103 -23.35 19.68 -6.54
C VAL A 103 -21.99 19.54 -7.25
N GLN A 104 -20.95 19.20 -6.47
CA GLN A 104 -19.94 18.20 -6.84
C GLN A 104 -19.01 17.91 -5.65
N GLU A 105 -19.57 17.28 -4.62
CA GLU A 105 -18.78 16.62 -3.56
C GLU A 105 -18.83 15.10 -3.75
N GLN A 106 -18.75 14.66 -5.01
CA GLN A 106 -18.65 13.26 -5.36
C GLN A 106 -17.33 13.04 -6.09
N GLN A 107 -16.43 12.31 -5.43
CA GLN A 107 -15.22 11.76 -6.00
C GLN A 107 -14.26 12.79 -6.61
N ARG A 108 -13.46 13.42 -5.74
CA ARG A 108 -12.05 13.63 -6.08
C ARG A 108 -11.39 12.25 -6.18
N VAL A 109 -11.67 11.52 -7.26
CA VAL A 109 -10.64 10.66 -7.83
C VAL A 109 -9.56 11.63 -8.24
N ILE A 110 -8.57 11.81 -7.35
CA ILE A 110 -7.34 12.47 -7.73
C ILE A 110 -6.83 11.61 -8.89
N THR A 111 -6.99 12.10 -10.11
CA THR A 111 -6.22 11.65 -11.25
C THR A 111 -4.78 11.96 -10.83
N GLN A 112 -4.13 11.03 -10.13
CA GLN A 112 -2.73 11.14 -9.75
C GLN A 112 -1.92 10.99 -11.04
N GLN A 113 -1.98 12.02 -11.88
CA GLN A 113 -1.09 12.17 -13.00
C GLN A 113 0.32 12.21 -12.43
N TRP A 114 1.20 11.41 -13.03
CA TRP A 114 2.58 11.34 -12.60
C TRP A 114 3.20 12.74 -12.60
N GLN A 115 3.76 13.14 -11.47
CA GLN A 115 4.52 14.37 -11.32
C GLN A 115 6.00 14.05 -11.11
N LYS A 116 6.86 14.92 -11.64
CA LYS A 116 8.31 14.86 -11.41
C LYS A 116 8.59 15.00 -9.89
N PRO A 117 9.48 14.17 -9.31
CA PRO A 117 9.84 14.30 -7.90
C PRO A 117 10.41 15.70 -7.57
N PRO A 118 10.13 16.26 -6.39
CA PRO A 118 10.76 17.51 -5.95
C PRO A 118 12.28 17.38 -5.76
N VAL A 119 12.98 18.51 -5.70
CA VAL A 119 14.43 18.55 -5.39
C VAL A 119 14.69 17.80 -4.07
N GLY A 120 15.74 16.97 -4.05
CA GLY A 120 16.09 16.12 -2.90
C GLY A 120 15.34 14.78 -2.82
N TRP A 121 14.37 14.53 -3.70
CA TRP A 121 13.67 13.24 -3.79
C TRP A 121 14.22 12.37 -4.92
N TYR A 122 14.02 11.07 -4.76
CA TYR A 122 14.36 10.05 -5.75
C TYR A 122 13.13 9.30 -6.23
N LYS A 123 13.14 8.87 -7.49
CA LYS A 123 12.15 7.95 -8.08
C LYS A 123 12.77 6.57 -8.23
N CYS A 124 12.14 5.55 -7.67
CA CYS A 124 12.48 4.16 -7.94
C CYS A 124 11.46 3.56 -8.91
N ASN A 125 11.93 3.06 -10.05
CA ASN A 125 11.16 2.20 -10.93
C ASN A 125 11.55 0.76 -10.62
N VAL A 126 10.56 -0.13 -10.48
CA VAL A 126 10.76 -1.57 -10.27
C VAL A 126 9.95 -2.34 -11.30
N ASP A 127 10.47 -3.47 -11.74
CA ASP A 127 9.78 -4.40 -12.64
C ASP A 127 10.16 -5.85 -12.33
N ALA A 128 9.30 -6.80 -12.69
CA ALA A 128 9.55 -8.22 -12.49
C ALA A 128 9.07 -9.05 -13.68
N GLY A 129 9.84 -10.07 -14.04
CA GLY A 129 9.58 -10.99 -15.14
C GLY A 129 9.45 -12.43 -14.64
N PHE A 130 8.47 -13.16 -15.16
CA PHE A 130 8.25 -14.58 -14.86
C PHE A 130 8.67 -15.44 -16.05
N HIS A 131 9.55 -16.41 -15.81
CA HIS A 131 10.07 -17.34 -16.80
C HIS A 131 9.52 -18.74 -16.55
N ASN A 132 8.32 -19.00 -17.05
CA ASN A 132 7.58 -20.25 -16.79
C ASN A 132 8.34 -21.51 -17.19
N THR A 133 9.09 -21.47 -18.30
CA THR A 133 9.88 -22.61 -18.79
C THR A 133 11.04 -22.97 -17.88
N LEU A 134 11.56 -22.00 -17.13
CA LEU A 134 12.69 -22.18 -16.22
C LEU A 134 12.25 -22.25 -14.75
N GLY A 135 10.97 -22.01 -14.45
CA GLY A 135 10.45 -21.92 -13.09
C GLY A 135 11.04 -20.75 -12.30
N ARG A 136 11.45 -19.66 -12.96
CA ARG A 136 12.26 -18.59 -12.36
C ARG A 136 11.60 -17.23 -12.42
N THR A 137 11.95 -16.37 -11.45
CA THR A 137 11.53 -14.97 -11.41
C THR A 137 12.74 -14.06 -11.44
N SER A 138 12.71 -13.06 -12.32
CA SER A 138 13.68 -11.98 -12.36
C SER A 138 13.05 -10.68 -11.85
N ALA A 139 13.82 -9.84 -11.19
CA ALA A 139 13.41 -8.48 -10.82
C ALA A 139 14.47 -7.48 -11.25
N GLY A 140 14.05 -6.28 -11.64
CA GLY A 140 14.91 -5.16 -12.00
C GLY A 140 14.43 -3.89 -11.33
N TRP A 141 15.34 -3.01 -10.97
CA TRP A 141 14.99 -1.70 -10.45
C TRP A 141 16.01 -0.64 -10.82
N CYS A 142 15.57 0.62 -10.91
CA CYS A 142 16.45 1.76 -11.07
C CYS A 142 15.96 2.95 -10.24
N VAL A 143 16.90 3.66 -9.62
CA VAL A 143 16.67 4.90 -8.88
C VAL A 143 17.18 6.07 -9.71
N ARG A 144 16.34 7.10 -9.83
CA ARG A 144 16.66 8.36 -10.51
C ARG A 144 16.50 9.53 -9.56
N ASP A 145 17.33 10.56 -9.73
CA ASP A 145 17.19 11.82 -9.01
C ASP A 145 15.98 12.61 -9.52
N HIS A 146 15.71 13.74 -8.87
CA HIS A 146 14.66 14.67 -9.26
C HIS A 146 14.82 15.20 -10.69
N MET A 147 16.02 15.28 -11.27
CA MET A 147 16.25 15.67 -12.66
C MET A 147 16.05 14.53 -13.67
N GLY A 148 15.95 13.29 -13.19
CA GLY A 148 15.80 12.09 -14.01
C GLY A 148 17.12 11.35 -14.30
N HIS A 149 18.25 11.82 -13.75
CA HIS A 149 19.53 11.15 -13.88
C HIS A 149 19.53 9.83 -13.12
N LEU A 150 20.14 8.80 -13.70
CA LEU A 150 20.30 7.51 -13.05
C LEU A 150 21.30 7.64 -11.90
N VAL A 151 20.88 7.22 -10.71
CA VAL A 151 21.72 7.21 -9.50
C VAL A 151 22.26 5.81 -9.28
N MET A 152 21.39 4.80 -9.35
CA MET A 152 21.75 3.41 -9.17
C MET A 152 20.71 2.48 -9.80
N ALA A 153 21.10 1.25 -10.10
CA ALA A 153 20.20 0.22 -10.59
C ALA A 153 20.65 -1.16 -10.08
N GLY A 154 19.74 -2.11 -10.10
CA GLY A 154 20.02 -3.48 -9.71
C GLY A 154 19.10 -4.47 -10.39
N THR A 155 19.56 -5.72 -10.46
CA THR A 155 18.79 -6.85 -10.95
C THR A 155 18.93 -8.01 -9.96
N SER A 156 17.88 -8.81 -9.83
CA SER A 156 17.88 -10.04 -9.06
C SER A 156 17.39 -11.20 -9.92
N TRP A 157 18.01 -12.36 -9.73
CA TRP A 157 17.63 -13.61 -10.35
C TRP A 157 17.38 -14.63 -9.25
N MET A 158 16.12 -15.00 -9.07
CA MET A 158 15.70 -15.92 -8.01
C MET A 158 15.46 -17.32 -8.60
N GLN A 159 16.15 -18.29 -7.99
CA GLN A 159 16.12 -19.71 -8.34
C GLN A 159 15.06 -20.45 -7.53
#